data_AF-A0A6H1WUJ5-F1
#
_entry.id   AF-A0A6H1WUJ5-F1
#
_cell.length_a   1.000
_cell.length_b   1.000
_cell.length_c   1.000
_cell.angle_alpha   90.00
_cell.angle_beta   90.00
_cell.angle_gamma   90.00
#
_symmetry.space_group_name_H-M   'P 1'
#
loop_
_entity.id
_entity.type
_entity.pdbx_description
1 polymer ?
#
loop_
_entity_poly.entity_id
_entity_poly.type
_entity_poly.pdbx_seq_one_letter_code
_entity_poly.pdbx_strand_id
1 'polypeptide(L)'
;MRAVAEKISLFLPPPSLSDQRADERRLREALSEVLGEAPEIPLSVLKKLPETLRAGDFQVATVVGKREQSWEVLEVWPRKGPEPLGLAIDLGSTGVVLYLVDLSRKEVLAKRSFRNPQIPYGEDILTRLHFASKPEGLEELRRITLEGLSEEIRKLLGPEVSRVFYYALCGNTTMTHFLLGLPTRWLYREPYIPAANWLDVLKAREVGLPGHPEALIFLFPSGGSYFGGDLLAGLYYVELLRKEGLALFVDVGTNAEVVLGNRDFLLACAGAAGPALEGGILSCGMQAAPGAIERVRWEEGKFVYQTIGGEKPRGICGSGAIDLLAALFLSGLLSPEGVFRPEKAPEHFREIKGELAFILADEKETAHGKPLYLTQGEVKNLIRSKGAMFTILRVICENLGVTFDDIEEIFIAGSFGNHIDPESAVTIGMLPDLPRERFRPVGNAAGKGAVKFLLEGGFQELREILRRLTYLEMNVENRFMQLLTGALFLPHTDLDLFPSVKEKVARNA
;
A
#
# COMPACT_ATOMS: atom_id res chain seq x y z
N MET A 1 5.07 2.96 23.06
CA MET A 1 6.39 2.94 22.38
C MET A 1 6.82 4.36 22.04
N ARG A 2 8.14 4.62 21.98
CA ARG A 2 8.69 5.92 21.57
C ARG A 2 8.65 6.05 20.04
N ALA A 3 8.50 7.28 19.54
CA ALA A 3 8.65 7.55 18.12
C ALA A 3 10.09 7.27 17.67
N VAL A 4 10.31 7.09 16.36
CA VAL A 4 11.65 6.85 15.80
C VAL A 4 12.54 8.07 15.89
N ALA A 5 11.99 9.27 16.09
CA ALA A 5 12.76 10.40 16.55
C ALA A 5 11.97 11.19 17.57
N GLU A 6 12.67 11.73 18.57
CA GLU A 6 12.08 12.50 19.65
C GLU A 6 12.95 13.70 20.02
N LYS A 7 12.30 14.78 20.44
CA LYS A 7 12.99 15.94 21.00
C LYS A 7 13.05 15.82 22.52
N ILE A 8 14.26 15.94 23.06
CA ILE A 8 14.54 15.86 24.49
C ILE A 8 15.11 17.19 24.94
N SER A 9 14.52 17.77 25.98
CA SER A 9 15.08 18.94 26.67
C SER A 9 15.90 18.48 27.87
N LEU A 10 17.13 18.97 27.96
CA LEU A 10 18.09 18.58 29.00
C LEU A 10 18.69 19.82 29.66
N PHE A 11 19.00 19.69 30.95
CA PHE A 11 19.92 20.57 31.65
C PHE A 11 21.18 19.77 31.96
N LEU A 12 22.32 20.20 31.43
CA LEU A 12 23.61 19.55 31.64
C LEU A 12 24.37 20.30 32.75
N PRO A 13 25.02 19.61 33.70
CA PRO A 13 25.87 20.27 34.67
C PRO A 13 27.00 21.04 33.97
N PRO A 14 27.20 22.35 34.25
CA PRO A 14 28.27 23.12 33.65
C PRO A 14 29.65 22.58 34.09
N PRO A 15 30.70 22.73 33.26
CA PRO A 15 32.04 22.29 33.60
C PRO A 15 32.61 23.08 34.77
N SER A 16 33.40 22.40 35.61
CA SER A 16 34.08 22.99 36.77
C SER A 16 35.41 22.28 37.01
N LEU A 17 36.25 22.81 37.90
CA LEU A 17 37.50 22.11 38.26
C LEU A 17 37.25 20.72 38.87
N SER A 18 36.11 20.54 39.54
CA SER A 18 35.65 19.25 40.09
C SER A 18 34.97 18.33 39.07
N ASP A 19 34.58 18.85 37.90
CA ASP A 19 33.95 18.09 36.83
C ASP A 19 34.47 18.56 35.48
N GLN A 20 35.52 17.88 35.00
CA GLN A 20 36.25 18.21 33.76
C GLN A 20 35.85 17.29 32.59
N ARG A 21 34.69 16.63 32.66
CA ARG A 21 34.17 15.84 31.53
C ARG A 21 34.01 16.72 30.29
N ALA A 22 34.35 16.17 29.14
CA ALA A 22 34.18 16.82 27.85
C ALA A 22 32.68 16.92 27.46
N ASP A 23 32.36 17.85 26.56
CA ASP A 23 30.98 18.25 26.25
C ASP A 23 30.15 17.10 25.64
N GLU A 24 30.77 16.28 24.80
CA GLU A 24 30.14 15.08 24.23
C GLU A 24 29.81 14.05 25.29
N ARG A 25 30.68 13.89 26.30
CA ARG A 25 30.46 12.96 27.40
C ARG A 25 29.32 13.44 28.30
N ARG A 26 29.23 14.74 28.59
CA ARG A 26 28.10 15.33 29.33
C ARG A 26 26.78 15.07 28.64
N LEU A 27 26.70 15.34 27.34
CA LEU A 27 25.48 15.11 26.56
C LEU A 27 25.14 13.62 26.49
N ARG A 28 26.12 12.76 26.22
CA ARG A 28 25.91 11.31 26.06
C ARG A 28 25.44 10.66 27.36
N GLU A 29 26.03 11.00 28.50
CA GLU A 29 25.62 10.45 29.80
C GLU A 29 24.19 10.91 30.15
N ALA A 30 23.87 12.19 29.97
CA ALA A 30 22.52 12.70 30.21
C ALA A 30 21.46 12.06 29.30
N LEU A 31 21.79 11.84 28.02
CA LEU A 31 20.89 11.13 27.10
C LEU A 31 20.77 9.64 27.43
N SER A 32 21.84 9.00 27.89
CA SER A 32 21.81 7.59 28.27
C SER A 32 20.84 7.33 29.43
N GLU A 33 20.72 8.26 30.38
CA GLU A 33 19.74 8.16 31.48
C GLU A 33 18.29 8.18 30.95
N VAL A 34 18.04 8.97 29.90
CA VAL A 34 16.70 9.11 29.30
C VAL A 34 16.39 7.96 28.33
N LEU A 35 17.36 7.52 27.54
CA LEU A 35 17.17 6.52 26.48
C LEU A 35 17.38 5.08 26.96
N GLY A 36 18.07 4.89 28.08
CA GLY A 36 18.49 3.57 28.57
C GLY A 36 19.77 3.04 27.91
N GLU A 37 20.30 3.74 26.90
CA GLU A 37 21.54 3.41 26.21
C GLU A 37 22.22 4.69 25.70
N ALA A 38 23.54 4.63 25.52
CA ALA A 38 24.32 5.78 25.09
C ALA A 38 24.17 6.02 23.57
N PRO A 39 23.71 7.21 23.13
CA PRO A 39 23.58 7.48 21.71
C PRO A 39 24.92 7.74 21.03
N GLU A 40 24.99 7.43 19.75
CA GLU A 40 26.02 7.87 18.83
C GLU A 40 25.89 9.38 18.57
N ILE A 41 27.01 10.07 18.41
CA ILE A 41 27.04 11.52 18.14
C ILE A 41 27.85 11.76 16.87
N PRO A 42 27.22 12.16 15.75
CA PRO A 42 27.91 12.45 14.51
C PRO A 42 28.92 13.58 14.65
N LEU A 43 29.98 13.52 13.84
CA LEU A 43 30.99 14.57 13.81
C LEU A 43 30.40 15.95 13.47
N SER A 44 29.36 16.01 12.64
CA SER A 44 28.64 17.25 12.30
C SER A 44 28.01 17.92 13.53
N VAL A 45 27.49 17.14 14.47
CA VAL A 45 26.95 17.62 15.74
C VAL A 45 28.08 17.99 16.69
N LEU A 46 29.11 17.14 16.82
CA LEU A 46 30.27 17.41 17.69
C LEU A 46 30.97 18.73 17.35
N LYS A 47 31.08 19.07 16.06
CA LYS A 47 31.71 20.32 15.59
C LYS A 47 31.07 21.58 16.16
N LYS A 48 29.77 21.57 16.47
CA LYS A 48 29.05 22.74 17.00
C LYS A 48 28.61 22.58 18.45
N LEU A 49 28.78 21.39 19.03
CA LEU A 49 28.27 21.06 20.35
C LEU A 49 28.81 22.00 21.45
N PRO A 50 30.13 22.29 21.55
CA PRO A 50 30.66 23.12 22.62
C PRO A 50 30.04 24.52 22.69
N GLU A 51 29.95 25.21 21.55
CA GLU A 51 29.35 26.53 21.45
C GLU A 51 27.84 26.49 21.71
N THR A 52 27.16 25.45 21.23
CA THR A 52 25.72 25.26 21.45
C THR A 52 25.39 25.09 22.93
N LEU A 53 26.17 24.29 23.67
CA LEU A 53 25.98 24.11 25.12
C LEU A 53 26.12 25.43 25.87
N ARG A 54 27.18 26.19 25.58
CA ARG A 54 27.49 27.47 26.24
C ARG A 54 26.46 28.55 25.93
N ALA A 55 26.03 28.66 24.67
CA ALA A 55 25.00 29.61 24.27
C ALA A 55 23.64 29.36 24.96
N GLY A 56 23.39 28.12 25.40
CA GLY A 56 22.19 27.74 26.14
C GLY A 56 22.32 27.80 27.66
N ASP A 57 23.46 28.22 28.22
CA ASP A 57 23.80 28.04 29.64
C ASP A 57 23.60 26.58 30.09
N PHE A 58 24.03 25.65 29.23
CA PHE A 58 23.89 24.19 29.38
C PHE A 58 22.44 23.68 29.48
N GLN A 59 21.45 24.53 29.18
CA GLN A 59 20.10 24.10 28.82
C GLN A 59 20.04 23.88 27.31
N VAL A 60 19.66 22.68 26.88
CA VAL A 60 19.62 22.31 25.46
C VAL A 60 18.35 21.56 25.10
N ALA A 61 17.95 21.68 23.84
CA ALA A 61 17.00 20.78 23.21
C ALA A 61 17.74 19.96 22.16
N THR A 62 17.55 18.66 22.15
CA THR A 62 18.19 17.76 21.18
C THR A 62 17.17 16.87 20.51
N VAL A 63 17.35 16.59 19.21
CA VAL A 63 16.61 15.52 18.53
C VAL A 63 17.51 14.30 18.48
N VAL A 64 16.97 13.18 18.93
CA VAL A 64 17.60 11.85 18.78
C VAL A 64 16.77 11.00 17.83
N GLY A 65 17.44 10.19 17.03
CA GLY A 65 16.84 9.27 16.06
C GLY A 65 17.21 7.83 16.39
N LYS A 66 16.23 6.93 16.30
CA LYS A 66 16.36 5.51 16.58
C LYS A 66 16.93 4.77 15.37
N ARG A 67 17.97 3.98 15.58
CA ARG A 67 18.43 2.91 14.69
C ARG A 67 17.91 1.56 15.21
N GLU A 68 18.15 0.48 14.49
CA GLU A 68 17.65 -0.84 14.91
C GLU A 68 18.16 -1.27 16.30
N GLN A 69 19.42 -0.95 16.62
CA GLN A 69 20.10 -1.35 17.86
C GLN A 69 20.80 -0.21 18.60
N SER A 70 20.53 1.05 18.23
CA SER A 70 21.15 2.22 18.88
C SER A 70 20.30 3.48 18.70
N TRP A 71 20.71 4.56 19.35
CA TRP A 71 20.21 5.92 19.09
C TRP A 71 21.31 6.79 18.53
N GLU A 72 20.94 7.81 17.78
CA GLU A 72 21.86 8.79 17.23
C GLU A 72 21.36 10.21 17.51
N VAL A 73 22.25 11.09 17.98
CA VAL A 73 21.97 12.52 18.13
C VAL A 73 21.94 13.16 16.75
N LEU A 74 20.78 13.63 16.32
CA LEU A 74 20.61 14.24 15.00
C LEU A 74 20.86 15.75 15.02
N GLU A 75 20.47 16.41 16.12
CA GLU A 75 20.60 17.87 16.26
C GLU A 75 20.58 18.31 17.73
N VAL A 76 21.21 19.44 18.04
CA VAL A 76 21.24 20.11 19.35
C VAL A 76 21.06 21.62 19.15
N TRP A 77 20.17 22.23 19.92
CA TRP A 77 19.94 23.67 19.97
C TRP A 77 20.12 24.23 21.38
N PRO A 78 20.51 25.51 21.51
CA PRO A 78 20.50 26.18 22.82
C PRO A 78 19.06 26.37 23.29
N ARG A 79 18.74 25.84 24.47
CA ARG A 79 17.45 25.92 25.18
C ARG A 79 16.24 25.27 24.48
N LYS A 80 15.90 25.70 23.27
CA LYS A 80 14.71 25.26 22.52
C LYS A 80 15.04 25.02 21.05
N GLY A 81 14.35 24.03 20.47
CA GLY A 81 14.40 23.72 19.05
C GLY A 81 13.00 23.41 18.49
N PRO A 82 12.84 23.40 17.16
CA PRO A 82 11.58 23.04 16.51
C PRO A 82 11.17 21.60 16.81
N GLU A 83 9.89 21.27 16.61
CA GLU A 83 9.43 19.87 16.70
C GLU A 83 9.94 19.06 15.49
N PRO A 84 10.41 17.82 15.70
CA PRO A 84 10.86 16.94 14.63
C PRO A 84 9.68 16.47 13.77
N LEU A 85 9.85 16.57 12.45
CA LEU A 85 8.92 16.03 11.48
C LEU A 85 9.46 14.71 10.92
N GLY A 86 8.54 13.82 10.59
CA GLY A 86 8.80 12.59 9.86
C GLY A 86 8.01 12.56 8.55
N LEU A 87 8.53 11.83 7.56
CA LEU A 87 7.83 11.57 6.31
C LEU A 87 7.68 10.06 6.09
N ALA A 88 6.44 9.60 6.08
CA ALA A 88 6.11 8.25 5.64
C ALA A 88 5.78 8.29 4.13
N ILE A 89 6.42 7.41 3.37
CA ILE A 89 6.37 7.38 1.91
C ILE A 89 5.94 5.99 1.45
N ASP A 90 4.83 5.92 0.72
CA ASP A 90 4.41 4.74 0.00
C ASP A 90 4.73 4.93 -1.49
N LEU A 91 5.79 4.25 -1.94
CA LEU A 91 6.34 4.31 -3.30
C LEU A 91 5.72 3.20 -4.16
N GLY A 92 4.49 3.43 -4.62
CA GLY A 92 3.79 2.54 -5.54
C GLY A 92 4.22 2.70 -7.00
N SER A 93 3.96 1.70 -7.84
CA SER A 93 4.32 1.69 -9.27
C SER A 93 3.57 2.75 -10.09
N THR A 94 2.31 3.03 -9.74
CA THR A 94 1.44 3.98 -10.47
C THR A 94 1.26 5.30 -9.72
N GLY A 95 1.38 5.29 -8.40
CA GLY A 95 1.20 6.46 -7.56
C GLY A 95 2.08 6.42 -6.32
N VAL A 96 2.43 7.60 -5.82
CA VAL A 96 3.23 7.79 -4.61
C VAL A 96 2.41 8.59 -3.62
N VAL A 97 2.43 8.17 -2.35
CA VAL A 97 1.71 8.85 -1.27
C VAL A 97 2.69 9.26 -0.16
N LEU A 98 2.65 10.53 0.22
CA LEU A 98 3.42 11.11 1.31
C LEU A 98 2.50 11.41 2.48
N TYR A 99 2.93 11.05 3.68
CA TYR A 99 2.31 11.41 4.95
C TYR A 99 3.32 12.21 5.77
N LEU A 100 3.02 13.49 6.00
CA LEU A 100 3.80 14.33 6.90
C LEU A 100 3.32 14.10 8.33
N VAL A 101 4.25 13.77 9.22
CA VAL A 101 3.96 13.38 10.60
C VAL A 101 4.70 14.32 11.56
N ASP A 102 3.99 14.86 12.54
CA ASP A 102 4.60 15.47 13.72
C ASP A 102 4.97 14.36 14.70
N LEU A 103 6.27 14.13 14.91
CA LEU A 103 6.73 13.01 15.72
C LEU A 103 6.56 13.25 17.22
N SER A 104 6.49 14.52 17.64
CA SER A 104 6.23 14.89 19.04
C SER A 104 4.75 14.73 19.39
N ARG A 105 3.85 15.21 18.53
CA ARG A 105 2.40 15.11 18.71
C ARG A 105 1.84 13.75 18.31
N LYS A 106 2.60 12.98 17.53
CA LYS A 106 2.20 11.69 16.94
C LYS A 106 0.98 11.81 16.02
N GLU A 107 0.93 12.87 15.23
CA GLU A 107 -0.20 13.20 14.37
C GLU A 107 0.23 13.34 12.91
N VAL A 108 -0.61 12.86 11.99
CA VAL A 108 -0.45 13.11 10.56
C VAL A 108 -0.93 14.53 10.27
N LEU A 109 -0.01 15.41 9.87
CA LEU A 109 -0.29 16.82 9.56
C LEU A 109 -0.85 17.01 8.16
N ALA A 110 -0.36 16.23 7.20
CA ALA A 110 -0.77 16.35 5.81
C ALA A 110 -0.58 15.03 5.06
N LYS A 111 -1.42 14.83 4.03
CA LYS A 111 -1.31 13.74 3.07
C LYS A 111 -1.24 14.32 1.66
N ARG A 112 -0.32 13.83 0.84
CA ARG A 112 -0.16 14.23 -0.56
C ARG A 112 0.00 13.00 -1.44
N SER A 113 -0.71 12.95 -2.56
CA SER A 113 -0.60 11.84 -3.52
C SER A 113 -0.29 12.39 -4.91
N PHE A 114 0.58 11.73 -5.65
CA PHE A 114 0.96 12.12 -7.01
C PHE A 114 1.28 10.89 -7.86
N ARG A 115 1.29 11.04 -9.19
CA ARG A 115 1.62 9.92 -10.10
C ARG A 115 3.10 9.58 -10.00
N ASN A 116 3.44 8.29 -10.11
CA ASN A 116 4.83 7.88 -10.11
C ASN A 116 5.56 8.48 -11.34
N PRO A 117 6.66 9.22 -11.17
CA PRO A 117 7.40 9.83 -12.29
C PRO A 117 8.01 8.81 -13.27
N GLN A 118 8.05 7.52 -12.92
CA GLN A 118 8.54 6.43 -13.78
C GLN A 118 7.57 5.99 -14.86
N ILE A 119 6.30 6.40 -14.81
CA ILE A 119 5.26 5.95 -15.77
C ILE A 119 5.67 6.14 -17.25
N PRO A 120 6.32 7.25 -17.67
CA PRO A 120 6.76 7.41 -19.06
C PRO A 120 7.77 6.37 -19.55
N TYR A 121 8.43 5.64 -18.65
CA TYR A 121 9.44 4.62 -18.96
C TYR A 121 8.87 3.19 -18.93
N GLY A 122 7.57 3.05 -18.65
CA GLY A 122 6.85 1.78 -18.64
C GLY A 122 5.59 1.87 -17.79
N GLU A 123 4.46 1.42 -18.34
CA GLU A 123 3.20 1.38 -17.59
C GLU A 123 3.25 0.32 -16.49
N ASP A 124 3.91 -0.82 -16.75
CA ASP A 124 4.11 -1.92 -15.80
C ASP A 124 5.56 -2.04 -15.29
N ILE A 125 5.73 -2.83 -14.22
CA ILE A 125 7.02 -3.05 -13.55
C ILE A 125 8.02 -3.81 -14.43
N LEU A 126 7.59 -4.81 -15.21
CA LEU A 126 8.49 -5.61 -16.05
C LEU A 126 9.09 -4.76 -17.17
N THR A 127 8.29 -3.90 -17.80
CA THR A 127 8.78 -2.95 -18.81
C THR A 127 9.87 -2.04 -18.21
N ARG A 128 9.67 -1.53 -16.99
CA ARG A 128 10.68 -0.71 -16.29
C ARG A 128 11.92 -1.52 -15.91
N LEU A 129 11.77 -2.78 -15.48
CA LEU A 129 12.89 -3.68 -15.21
C LEU A 129 13.73 -3.95 -16.46
N HIS A 130 13.08 -4.12 -17.62
CA HIS A 130 13.77 -4.24 -18.90
C HIS A 130 14.50 -2.95 -19.27
N PHE A 131 13.91 -1.78 -19.06
CA PHE A 131 14.58 -0.50 -19.25
C PHE A 131 15.82 -0.37 -18.33
N ALA A 132 15.67 -0.72 -17.06
CA ALA A 132 16.74 -0.71 -16.04
C ALA A 132 17.77 -1.84 -16.19
N SER A 133 17.61 -2.74 -17.17
CA SER A 133 18.59 -3.81 -17.42
C SER A 133 19.94 -3.27 -17.91
N LYS A 134 19.95 -2.03 -18.40
CA LYS A 134 21.14 -1.25 -18.73
C LYS A 134 21.47 -0.28 -17.58
N PRO A 135 22.75 -0.10 -17.20
CA PRO A 135 23.13 0.82 -16.12
C PRO A 135 22.56 2.24 -16.27
N GLU A 136 22.53 2.77 -17.50
CA GLU A 136 22.01 4.11 -17.79
C GLU A 136 20.49 4.19 -17.55
N GLY A 137 19.77 3.10 -17.81
CA GLY A 137 18.34 3.03 -17.56
C GLY A 137 18.02 2.97 -16.07
N LEU A 138 18.82 2.24 -15.28
CA LEU A 138 18.67 2.20 -13.82
C LEU A 138 18.93 3.58 -13.20
N GLU A 139 20.03 4.24 -13.57
CA GLU A 139 20.34 5.58 -13.08
C GLU A 139 19.27 6.60 -13.50
N GLU A 140 18.71 6.48 -14.71
CA GLU A 140 17.63 7.37 -15.15
C GLU A 140 16.37 7.18 -14.31
N LEU A 141 15.92 5.94 -14.07
CA LEU A 141 14.77 5.66 -13.18
C LEU A 141 15.03 6.14 -11.75
N ARG A 142 16.25 5.96 -11.25
CA ARG A 142 16.64 6.49 -9.94
C ARG A 142 16.54 8.01 -9.89
N ARG A 143 17.13 8.68 -10.88
CA ARG A 143 17.17 10.15 -10.99
C ARG A 143 15.77 10.75 -10.99
N ILE A 144 14.90 10.32 -11.90
CA ILE A 144 13.52 10.84 -11.99
C ILE A 144 12.70 10.55 -10.72
N THR A 145 12.98 9.45 -10.03
CA THR A 145 12.28 9.09 -8.78
C THR A 145 12.68 10.05 -7.67
N LEU A 146 13.99 10.29 -7.52
CA LEU A 146 14.52 11.24 -6.54
C LEU A 146 14.09 12.68 -6.84
N GLU A 147 14.08 13.09 -8.11
CA GLU A 147 13.62 14.41 -8.54
C GLU A 147 12.14 14.61 -8.18
N GLY A 148 11.27 13.67 -8.57
CA GLY A 148 9.84 13.76 -8.27
C GLY A 148 9.54 13.74 -6.77
N LEU A 149 10.18 12.85 -6.00
CA LEU A 149 10.07 12.83 -4.54
C LEU A 149 10.54 14.16 -3.94
N SER A 150 11.70 14.66 -4.35
CA SER A 150 12.27 15.90 -3.81
C SER A 150 11.40 17.12 -4.13
N GLU A 151 10.85 17.19 -5.34
CA GLU A 151 9.94 18.26 -5.74
C GLU A 151 8.67 18.25 -4.88
N GLU A 152 8.05 17.08 -4.72
CA GLU A 152 6.79 16.97 -3.97
C GLU A 152 7.00 17.18 -2.45
N ILE A 153 8.13 16.73 -1.90
CA ILE A 153 8.55 17.02 -0.52
C ILE A 153 8.74 18.53 -0.31
N ARG A 154 9.43 19.22 -1.24
CA ARG A 154 9.62 20.67 -1.16
C ARG A 154 8.31 21.43 -1.32
N LYS A 155 7.39 20.99 -2.20
CA LYS A 155 6.06 21.58 -2.32
C LYS A 155 5.21 21.39 -1.05
N LEU A 156 5.39 20.27 -0.36
CA LEU A 156 4.64 19.96 0.86
C LEU A 156 5.14 20.77 2.08
N LEU A 157 6.46 20.98 2.18
CA LEU A 157 7.09 21.53 3.40
C LEU A 157 7.67 22.93 3.23
N GLY A 158 8.02 23.34 2.01
CA GLY A 158 8.70 24.62 1.74
C GLY A 158 9.97 24.80 2.58
N PRO A 159 10.07 25.84 3.42
CA PRO A 159 11.24 26.08 4.28
C PRO A 159 11.40 25.02 5.39
N GLU A 160 10.34 24.29 5.73
CA GLU A 160 10.32 23.33 6.83
C GLU A 160 10.97 21.98 6.47
N VAL A 161 11.47 21.81 5.25
CA VAL A 161 12.15 20.57 4.80
C VAL A 161 13.32 20.21 5.71
N SER A 162 14.04 21.20 6.26
CA SER A 162 15.14 20.99 7.20
C SER A 162 14.71 20.38 8.54
N ARG A 163 13.40 20.39 8.86
CA ARG A 163 12.82 19.76 10.04
C ARG A 163 12.43 18.30 9.83
N VAL A 164 12.62 17.74 8.63
CA VAL A 164 12.42 16.31 8.43
C VAL A 164 13.65 15.57 8.95
N PHE A 165 13.48 14.88 10.07
CA PHE A 165 14.54 14.13 10.74
C PHE A 165 14.49 12.62 10.46
N TYR A 166 13.35 12.12 10.01
CA TYR A 166 13.18 10.69 9.79
C TYR A 166 12.25 10.38 8.61
N TYR A 167 12.66 9.45 7.77
CA TYR A 167 11.87 8.88 6.69
C TYR A 167 11.52 7.43 6.97
N ALA A 168 10.27 7.04 6.72
CA ALA A 168 9.87 5.63 6.65
C ALA A 168 9.32 5.38 5.26
N LEU A 169 10.02 4.59 4.45
CA LEU A 169 9.66 4.37 3.05
C LEU A 169 9.29 2.92 2.82
N CYS A 170 8.09 2.67 2.32
CA CYS A 170 7.62 1.37 1.86
C CYS A 170 7.35 1.42 0.35
N GLY A 171 7.35 0.25 -0.27
CA GLY A 171 7.13 0.06 -1.70
C GLY A 171 7.58 -1.33 -2.10
N ASN A 172 7.12 -1.79 -3.27
CA ASN A 172 7.54 -3.09 -3.74
C ASN A 172 9.06 -3.15 -3.97
N THR A 173 9.60 -4.37 -3.97
CA THR A 173 11.05 -4.63 -4.05
C THR A 173 11.69 -3.95 -5.26
N THR A 174 11.01 -3.91 -6.40
CA THR A 174 11.53 -3.24 -7.59
C THR A 174 11.63 -1.72 -7.40
N MET A 175 10.60 -1.09 -6.84
CA MET A 175 10.57 0.36 -6.62
C MET A 175 11.68 0.81 -5.66
N THR A 176 11.92 0.06 -4.58
CA THR A 176 12.99 0.37 -3.63
C THR A 176 14.38 0.15 -4.25
N HIS A 177 14.55 -0.87 -5.09
CA HIS A 177 15.81 -1.06 -5.82
C HIS A 177 16.09 0.08 -6.81
N PHE A 178 15.08 0.56 -7.53
CA PHE A 178 15.22 1.73 -8.41
C PHE A 178 15.62 2.99 -7.62
N LEU A 179 14.95 3.26 -6.49
CA LEU A 179 15.28 4.40 -5.64
C LEU A 179 16.74 4.37 -5.16
N LEU A 180 17.23 3.19 -4.78
CA LEU A 180 18.57 3.00 -4.23
C LEU A 180 19.66 2.81 -5.29
N GLY A 181 19.29 2.62 -6.56
CA GLY A 181 20.25 2.27 -7.62
C GLY A 181 20.83 0.87 -7.47
N LEU A 182 20.08 -0.06 -6.85
CA LEU A 182 20.50 -1.45 -6.71
C LEU A 182 20.29 -2.23 -8.02
N PRO A 183 21.16 -3.21 -8.34
CA PRO A 183 20.97 -4.05 -9.52
C PRO A 183 19.62 -4.79 -9.50
N THR A 184 18.85 -4.67 -10.59
CA THR A 184 17.49 -5.24 -10.69
C THR A 184 17.38 -6.44 -11.63
N ARG A 185 18.47 -6.79 -12.33
CA ARG A 185 18.51 -7.87 -13.34
C ARG A 185 18.00 -9.22 -12.82
N TRP A 186 18.19 -9.51 -11.54
CA TRP A 186 17.85 -10.79 -10.92
C TRP A 186 16.47 -10.83 -10.27
N LEU A 187 15.73 -9.71 -10.25
CA LEU A 187 14.38 -9.65 -9.69
C LEU A 187 13.34 -10.42 -10.51
N TYR A 188 13.53 -10.48 -11.83
CA TYR A 188 12.59 -11.09 -12.78
C TYR A 188 13.23 -12.25 -13.57
N ARG A 189 14.40 -12.71 -13.13
CA ARG A 189 15.07 -13.90 -13.67
C ARG A 189 15.14 -14.95 -12.60
N GLU A 190 14.68 -16.15 -12.91
CA GLU A 190 14.79 -17.29 -12.02
C GLU A 190 16.24 -17.42 -11.48
N PRO A 191 16.42 -17.57 -10.15
CA PRO A 191 15.41 -17.84 -9.11
C PRO A 191 14.86 -16.60 -8.37
N TYR A 192 14.75 -15.45 -9.05
CA TYR A 192 14.06 -14.22 -8.59
C TYR A 192 14.64 -13.63 -7.30
N ILE A 193 15.96 -13.38 -7.29
CA ILE A 193 16.70 -12.99 -6.08
C ILE A 193 16.94 -11.47 -6.05
N PRO A 194 16.43 -10.76 -5.03
CA PRO A 194 16.73 -9.35 -4.83
C PRO A 194 18.17 -9.12 -4.36
N ALA A 195 18.70 -7.93 -4.61
CA ALA A 195 20.05 -7.56 -4.17
C ALA A 195 20.13 -7.42 -2.65
N ALA A 196 19.07 -6.92 -2.02
CA ALA A 196 18.93 -6.83 -0.57
C ALA A 196 17.45 -6.92 -0.18
N ASN A 197 17.18 -7.59 0.94
CA ASN A 197 15.86 -7.64 1.56
C ASN A 197 15.76 -6.72 2.77
N TRP A 198 16.81 -6.66 3.59
CA TRP A 198 16.88 -5.82 4.78
C TRP A 198 18.12 -4.93 4.71
N LEU A 199 17.90 -3.62 4.81
CA LEU A 199 18.96 -2.62 4.90
C LEU A 199 18.94 -2.03 6.30
N ASP A 200 20.11 -1.68 6.81
CA ASP A 200 20.19 -0.87 8.02
C ASP A 200 19.56 0.50 7.78
N VAL A 201 19.23 1.21 8.86
CA VAL A 201 18.78 2.61 8.77
C VAL A 201 19.88 3.45 8.12
N LEU A 202 19.59 4.07 6.98
CA LEU A 202 20.57 4.87 6.24
C LEU A 202 20.45 6.35 6.59
N LYS A 203 21.39 7.16 6.13
CA LYS A 203 21.17 8.61 6.07
C LYS A 203 20.34 8.97 4.84
N ALA A 204 19.37 9.87 5.00
CA ALA A 204 18.57 10.36 3.88
C ALA A 204 19.43 10.96 2.75
N ARG A 205 20.56 11.60 3.11
CA ARG A 205 21.53 12.15 2.14
C ARG A 205 22.24 11.09 1.30
N GLU A 206 22.39 9.86 1.80
CA GLU A 206 23.02 8.75 1.06
C GLU A 206 22.07 8.24 -0.04
N VAL A 207 20.77 8.26 0.23
CA VAL A 207 19.72 7.96 -0.76
C VAL A 207 19.52 9.10 -1.75
N GLY A 208 19.73 10.34 -1.31
CA GLY A 208 19.56 11.57 -2.11
C GLY A 208 18.24 12.30 -1.84
N LEU A 209 17.60 12.05 -0.69
CA LEU A 209 16.38 12.76 -0.29
C LEU A 209 16.71 14.04 0.49
N PRO A 210 15.94 15.13 0.29
CA PRO A 210 16.13 16.38 1.02
C PRO A 210 15.72 16.20 2.48
N GLY A 211 16.22 17.00 3.41
CA GLY A 211 15.86 16.88 4.82
C GLY A 211 16.89 17.54 5.74
N HIS A 212 16.82 17.24 7.03
CA HIS A 212 17.92 17.56 7.93
C HIS A 212 19.22 16.86 7.46
N PRO A 213 20.42 17.48 7.57
CA PRO A 213 21.68 16.86 7.12
C PRO A 213 22.00 15.50 7.76
N GLU A 214 21.52 15.27 8.98
CA GLU A 214 21.64 14.00 9.70
C GLU A 214 20.36 13.15 9.68
N ALA A 215 19.35 13.53 8.88
CA ALA A 215 18.10 12.78 8.79
C ALA A 215 18.34 11.30 8.46
N LEU A 216 17.55 10.45 9.12
CA LEU A 216 17.58 8.99 8.95
C LEU A 216 16.50 8.56 7.97
N ILE A 217 16.72 7.42 7.31
CA ILE A 217 15.71 6.74 6.51
C ILE A 217 15.70 5.24 6.83
N PHE A 218 14.52 4.75 7.18
CA PHE A 218 14.22 3.33 7.21
C PHE A 218 13.43 2.95 5.95
N LEU A 219 13.93 1.94 5.24
CA LEU A 219 13.21 1.33 4.13
C LEU A 219 12.58 0.04 4.63
N PHE A 220 11.28 -0.12 4.42
CA PHE A 220 10.61 -1.37 4.77
C PHE A 220 11.23 -2.53 3.97
N PRO A 221 11.57 -3.62 4.66
CA PRO A 221 12.27 -4.72 4.04
C PRO A 221 11.33 -5.59 3.20
N SER A 222 11.89 -6.22 2.17
CA SER A 222 11.17 -7.18 1.32
C SER A 222 11.31 -8.61 1.81
N GLY A 223 10.29 -9.43 1.56
CA GLY A 223 10.31 -10.88 1.73
C GLY A 223 10.79 -11.64 0.48
N GLY A 224 10.90 -10.96 -0.66
CA GLY A 224 11.37 -11.52 -1.93
C GLY A 224 11.15 -10.54 -3.08
N SER A 225 11.33 -10.98 -4.33
CA SER A 225 11.16 -10.10 -5.50
C SER A 225 9.73 -9.60 -5.70
N TYR A 226 8.73 -10.44 -5.38
CA TYR A 226 7.30 -10.16 -5.50
C TYR A 226 6.61 -9.93 -4.15
N PHE A 227 7.37 -9.94 -3.04
CA PHE A 227 6.87 -9.62 -1.71
C PHE A 227 7.64 -8.43 -1.15
N GLY A 228 7.08 -7.24 -1.36
CA GLY A 228 7.75 -5.98 -1.09
C GLY A 228 7.61 -5.45 0.34
N GLY A 229 8.26 -4.31 0.58
CA GLY A 229 8.15 -3.60 1.86
C GLY A 229 6.81 -2.90 2.06
N ASP A 230 6.06 -2.64 0.99
CA ASP A 230 4.65 -2.23 1.02
C ASP A 230 3.76 -3.26 1.72
N LEU A 231 3.86 -4.53 1.33
CA LEU A 231 3.11 -5.61 1.98
C LEU A 231 3.54 -5.79 3.42
N LEU A 232 4.84 -5.77 3.70
CA LEU A 232 5.34 -5.89 5.06
C LEU A 232 4.84 -4.74 5.96
N ALA A 233 4.81 -3.52 5.43
CA ALA A 233 4.22 -2.36 6.11
C ALA A 233 2.72 -2.56 6.35
N GLY A 234 1.99 -3.10 5.38
CA GLY A 234 0.57 -3.44 5.52
C GLY A 234 0.32 -4.47 6.63
N LEU A 235 1.11 -5.55 6.66
CA LEU A 235 1.04 -6.57 7.72
C LEU A 235 1.35 -5.99 9.10
N TYR A 236 2.36 -5.12 9.19
CA TYR A 236 2.71 -4.40 10.42
C TYR A 236 1.58 -3.47 10.87
N TYR A 237 0.89 -2.82 9.94
CA TYR A 237 -0.24 -1.95 10.24
C TYR A 237 -1.44 -2.71 10.82
N VAL A 238 -1.84 -3.82 10.18
CA VAL A 238 -3.02 -4.61 10.60
C VAL A 238 -2.73 -5.54 11.78
N GLU A 239 -1.46 -5.61 12.21
CA GLU A 239 -0.99 -6.44 13.31
C GLU A 239 -1.36 -7.92 13.12
N LEU A 240 -1.21 -8.43 11.88
CA LEU A 240 -1.63 -9.79 11.53
C LEU A 240 -0.96 -10.84 12.44
N LEU A 241 0.31 -10.60 12.78
CA LEU A 241 1.10 -11.47 13.66
C LEU A 241 0.74 -11.34 15.17
N ARG A 242 -0.27 -10.54 15.51
CA ARG A 242 -0.81 -10.48 16.88
C ARG A 242 -2.15 -11.19 17.02
N LYS A 243 -2.71 -11.70 15.91
CA LYS A 243 -3.99 -12.41 15.90
C LYS A 243 -3.83 -13.83 16.44
N GLU A 244 -4.78 -14.27 17.26
CA GLU A 244 -4.82 -15.65 17.73
C GLU A 244 -5.42 -16.56 16.66
N GLY A 245 -6.59 -16.19 16.12
CA GLY A 245 -7.25 -16.88 15.02
C GLY A 245 -6.66 -16.55 13.64
N LEU A 246 -7.10 -17.31 12.64
CA LEU A 246 -6.68 -17.13 11.26
C LEU A 246 -7.26 -15.85 10.68
N ALA A 247 -6.38 -15.05 10.10
CA ALA A 247 -6.75 -13.84 9.40
C ALA A 247 -6.11 -13.81 8.00
N LEU A 248 -6.83 -13.20 7.08
CA LEU A 248 -6.43 -13.03 5.70
C LEU A 248 -6.18 -11.55 5.44
N PHE A 249 -5.01 -11.20 4.96
CA PHE A 249 -4.70 -9.89 4.41
C PHE A 249 -4.69 -9.98 2.90
N VAL A 250 -5.38 -9.06 2.24
CA VAL A 250 -5.51 -8.99 0.80
C VAL A 250 -5.18 -7.57 0.36
N ASP A 251 -4.08 -7.38 -0.37
CA ASP A 251 -3.83 -6.15 -1.10
C ASP A 251 -4.35 -6.30 -2.53
N VAL A 252 -5.32 -5.45 -2.88
CA VAL A 252 -5.91 -5.43 -4.23
C VAL A 252 -5.29 -4.28 -5.01
N GLY A 253 -4.42 -4.62 -5.96
CA GLY A 253 -3.85 -3.71 -6.96
C GLY A 253 -3.77 -4.37 -8.34
N THR A 254 -2.75 -4.03 -9.13
CA THR A 254 -2.47 -4.69 -10.42
C THR A 254 -2.27 -6.20 -10.24
N ASN A 255 -1.60 -6.55 -9.14
CA ASN A 255 -1.50 -7.91 -8.64
C ASN A 255 -2.41 -8.05 -7.42
N ALA A 256 -2.79 -9.28 -7.10
CA ALA A 256 -3.32 -9.59 -5.78
C ALA A 256 -2.20 -10.20 -4.95
N GLU A 257 -1.87 -9.51 -3.86
CA GLU A 257 -0.97 -10.04 -2.86
C GLU A 257 -1.77 -10.44 -1.63
N VAL A 258 -1.64 -11.70 -1.24
CA VAL A 258 -2.47 -12.33 -0.22
C VAL A 258 -1.58 -12.95 0.84
N VAL A 259 -1.93 -12.73 2.10
CA VAL A 259 -1.26 -13.31 3.26
C VAL A 259 -2.29 -13.93 4.17
N LEU A 260 -2.16 -15.22 4.44
CA LEU A 260 -2.99 -15.98 5.37
C LEU A 260 -2.14 -16.41 6.56
N GLY A 261 -2.61 -16.15 7.77
CA GLY A 261 -1.90 -16.61 8.96
C GLY A 261 -2.41 -15.97 10.24
N ASN A 262 -1.57 -16.03 11.26
CA ASN A 262 -1.85 -15.51 12.59
C ASN A 262 -0.52 -15.23 13.32
N ARG A 263 -0.54 -15.16 14.66
CA ARG A 263 0.67 -14.99 15.46
C ARG A 263 1.71 -16.09 15.27
N ASP A 264 1.32 -17.28 14.84
CA ASP A 264 2.18 -18.46 14.80
C ASP A 264 2.95 -18.56 13.48
N PHE A 265 2.28 -18.29 12.35
CA PHE A 265 2.87 -18.37 11.01
C PHE A 265 2.23 -17.37 10.05
N LEU A 266 2.91 -17.08 8.94
CA LEU A 266 2.39 -16.31 7.82
C LEU A 266 2.70 -17.03 6.50
N LEU A 267 1.68 -17.35 5.72
CA LEU A 267 1.82 -17.84 4.36
C LEU A 267 1.41 -16.72 3.41
N ALA A 268 2.27 -16.38 2.45
CA ALA A 268 2.02 -15.33 1.48
C ALA A 268 2.13 -15.84 0.04
N CYS A 269 1.37 -15.24 -0.86
CA CYS A 269 1.54 -15.42 -2.29
C CYS A 269 1.18 -14.12 -3.02
N ALA A 270 1.79 -13.91 -4.18
CA ALA A 270 1.33 -12.94 -5.15
C ALA A 270 0.81 -13.68 -6.38
N GLY A 271 -0.29 -13.21 -6.96
CA GLY A 271 -0.86 -13.75 -8.18
C GLY A 271 -1.39 -12.66 -9.09
N ALA A 272 -1.44 -12.95 -10.39
CA ALA A 272 -2.05 -12.07 -11.36
C ALA A 272 -3.58 -12.11 -11.16
N ALA A 273 -4.12 -11.13 -10.42
CA ALA A 273 -5.56 -10.92 -10.31
C ALA A 273 -6.19 -10.45 -11.62
N GLY A 274 -5.38 -10.07 -12.62
CA GLY A 274 -5.86 -9.52 -13.88
C GLY A 274 -6.14 -8.02 -13.75
N PRO A 275 -5.69 -7.20 -14.72
CA PRO A 275 -5.70 -5.76 -14.54
C PRO A 275 -7.09 -5.13 -14.78
N ALA A 276 -8.14 -5.92 -15.03
CA ALA A 276 -9.47 -5.41 -15.43
C ALA A 276 -10.16 -4.53 -14.37
N LEU A 277 -9.66 -4.57 -13.14
CA LEU A 277 -10.12 -3.70 -12.05
C LEU A 277 -9.37 -2.36 -12.01
N GLU A 278 -8.25 -2.24 -12.73
CA GLU A 278 -7.48 -1.01 -12.86
C GLU A 278 -7.98 -0.08 -13.97
N GLY A 279 -7.81 1.22 -13.76
CA GLY A 279 -8.16 2.24 -14.75
C GLY A 279 -7.35 2.05 -16.03
N GLY A 280 -8.02 1.99 -17.17
CA GLY A 280 -7.39 1.86 -18.49
C GLY A 280 -7.75 0.57 -19.25
N ILE A 281 -8.41 -0.41 -18.61
CA ILE A 281 -8.82 -1.66 -19.28
C ILE A 281 -10.29 -1.68 -19.65
N LEU A 282 -11.14 -1.02 -18.86
CA LEU A 282 -12.49 -0.71 -19.28
C LEU A 282 -12.46 0.51 -20.20
N SER A 283 -13.21 0.47 -21.30
CA SER A 283 -13.36 1.56 -22.29
C SER A 283 -13.88 2.84 -21.64
N CYS A 284 -14.72 2.69 -20.61
CA CYS A 284 -15.24 3.77 -19.79
C CYS A 284 -14.56 3.84 -18.41
N GLY A 285 -13.44 3.12 -18.22
CA GLY A 285 -12.72 3.02 -16.96
C GLY A 285 -11.92 4.28 -16.60
N MET A 286 -11.91 4.64 -15.31
CA MET A 286 -11.04 5.70 -14.80
C MET A 286 -10.57 5.43 -13.37
N GLN A 287 -9.49 6.08 -12.95
CA GLN A 287 -9.08 6.06 -11.54
C GLN A 287 -10.14 6.72 -10.65
N ALA A 288 -10.18 6.33 -9.37
CA ALA A 288 -11.05 6.93 -8.37
C ALA A 288 -10.70 8.42 -8.19
N ALA A 289 -11.55 9.28 -8.74
CA ALA A 289 -11.44 10.74 -8.74
C ALA A 289 -12.84 11.35 -8.90
N PRO A 290 -13.03 12.66 -8.63
CA PRO A 290 -14.34 13.30 -8.82
C PRO A 290 -14.97 13.02 -10.19
N GLY A 291 -16.25 12.62 -10.16
CA GLY A 291 -17.02 12.19 -11.33
C GLY A 291 -16.85 10.71 -11.72
N ALA A 292 -15.98 9.94 -11.08
CA ALA A 292 -15.95 8.48 -11.26
C ALA A 292 -17.14 7.83 -10.55
N ILE A 293 -17.87 6.95 -11.25
CA ILE A 293 -18.91 6.11 -10.64
C ILE A 293 -18.20 5.09 -9.74
N GLU A 294 -18.47 5.15 -8.44
CA GLU A 294 -17.86 4.29 -7.42
C GLU A 294 -18.81 3.27 -6.80
N ARG A 295 -20.13 3.50 -6.91
CA ARG A 295 -21.19 2.58 -6.47
C ARG A 295 -22.22 2.38 -7.56
N VAL A 296 -22.70 1.14 -7.69
CA VAL A 296 -23.83 0.78 -8.55
C VAL A 296 -24.70 -0.24 -7.83
N ARG A 297 -26.02 -0.07 -7.86
CA ARG A 297 -26.97 -0.99 -7.23
C ARG A 297 -28.14 -1.28 -8.15
N TRP A 298 -28.69 -2.47 -7.98
CA TRP A 298 -29.97 -2.86 -8.57
C TRP A 298 -31.06 -2.74 -7.50
N GLU A 299 -31.90 -1.72 -7.63
CA GLU A 299 -32.96 -1.39 -6.66
C GLU A 299 -34.27 -1.13 -7.41
N GLU A 300 -35.37 -1.77 -7.00
CA GLU A 300 -36.71 -1.55 -7.55
C GLU A 300 -36.82 -1.62 -9.08
N GLY A 301 -36.05 -2.51 -9.71
CA GLY A 301 -36.07 -2.66 -11.17
C GLY A 301 -35.23 -1.62 -11.92
N LYS A 302 -34.35 -0.86 -11.24
CA LYS A 302 -33.51 0.18 -11.84
C LYS A 302 -32.07 0.10 -11.35
N PHE A 303 -31.16 0.60 -12.19
CA PHE A 303 -29.77 0.81 -11.83
C PHE A 303 -29.60 2.19 -11.19
N VAL A 304 -29.10 2.23 -9.96
CA VAL A 304 -28.79 3.46 -9.23
C VAL A 304 -27.28 3.52 -9.05
N TYR A 305 -26.67 4.67 -9.33
CA TYR A 305 -25.23 4.85 -9.21
C TYR A 305 -24.86 6.10 -8.41
N GLN A 306 -23.67 6.09 -7.80
CA GLN A 306 -23.09 7.22 -7.09
C GLN A 306 -21.71 7.55 -7.64
N THR A 307 -21.41 8.84 -7.78
CA THR A 307 -20.11 9.35 -8.20
C THR A 307 -19.32 9.94 -7.04
N ILE A 308 -17.99 9.81 -7.11
CA ILE A 308 -17.08 10.49 -6.19
C ILE A 308 -17.29 12.00 -6.32
N GLY A 309 -17.50 12.67 -5.19
CA GLY A 309 -17.75 14.12 -5.14
C GLY A 309 -19.13 14.57 -5.60
N GLY A 310 -20.03 13.64 -5.97
CA GLY A 310 -21.39 13.99 -6.43
C GLY A 310 -21.43 14.74 -7.77
N GLU A 311 -20.34 14.70 -8.54
CA GLU A 311 -20.25 15.34 -9.86
C GLU A 311 -20.94 14.50 -10.94
N LYS A 312 -21.20 15.11 -12.11
CA LYS A 312 -21.69 14.35 -13.27
C LYS A 312 -20.71 13.23 -13.64
N PRO A 313 -21.22 12.04 -14.02
CA PRO A 313 -20.38 10.88 -14.29
C PRO A 313 -19.44 11.12 -15.48
N ARG A 314 -18.18 10.68 -15.32
CA ARG A 314 -17.09 10.81 -16.31
C ARG A 314 -16.51 9.46 -16.73
N GLY A 315 -16.68 8.45 -15.89
CA GLY A 315 -16.18 7.10 -16.10
C GLY A 315 -16.54 6.23 -14.91
N ILE A 316 -16.11 4.97 -14.94
CA ILE A 316 -16.40 3.94 -13.94
C ILE A 316 -15.07 3.57 -13.28
N CYS A 317 -14.96 3.64 -11.95
CA CYS A 317 -13.77 3.14 -11.26
C CYS A 317 -13.92 1.65 -10.89
N GLY A 318 -12.85 1.01 -10.42
CA GLY A 318 -12.86 -0.44 -10.17
C GLY A 318 -13.95 -0.91 -9.20
N SER A 319 -14.25 -0.16 -8.13
CA SER A 319 -15.38 -0.50 -7.25
C SER A 319 -16.72 -0.40 -7.95
N GLY A 320 -16.91 0.64 -8.78
CA GLY A 320 -18.10 0.79 -9.61
C GLY A 320 -18.26 -0.33 -10.63
N ALA A 321 -17.17 -0.88 -11.16
CA ALA A 321 -17.20 -2.01 -12.07
C ALA A 321 -17.60 -3.32 -11.39
N ILE A 322 -17.10 -3.57 -10.16
CA ILE A 322 -17.49 -4.72 -9.33
C ILE A 322 -18.98 -4.63 -8.99
N ASP A 323 -19.43 -3.47 -8.53
CA ASP A 323 -20.82 -3.18 -8.20
C ASP A 323 -21.74 -3.32 -9.42
N LEU A 324 -21.32 -2.82 -10.58
CA LEU A 324 -22.08 -2.94 -11.83
C LEU A 324 -22.23 -4.41 -12.24
N LEU A 325 -21.15 -5.19 -12.17
CA LEU A 325 -21.20 -6.61 -12.50
C LEU A 325 -22.13 -7.38 -11.55
N ALA A 326 -22.09 -7.07 -10.25
CA ALA A 326 -23.00 -7.63 -9.26
C ALA A 326 -24.47 -7.26 -9.55
N ALA A 327 -24.75 -5.98 -9.85
CA ALA A 327 -26.09 -5.49 -10.17
C ALA A 327 -26.64 -6.12 -11.46
N LEU A 328 -25.81 -6.28 -12.49
CA LEU A 328 -26.18 -6.96 -13.74
C LEU A 328 -26.50 -8.44 -13.52
N PHE A 329 -25.73 -9.11 -12.67
CA PHE A 329 -25.99 -10.50 -12.30
C PHE A 329 -27.30 -10.65 -11.51
N LEU A 330 -27.50 -9.83 -10.47
CA LEU A 330 -28.69 -9.89 -9.62
C LEU A 330 -29.98 -9.45 -10.34
N SER A 331 -29.88 -8.59 -11.35
CA SER A 331 -31.03 -8.21 -12.21
C SER A 331 -31.39 -9.30 -13.22
N GLY A 332 -30.55 -10.33 -13.38
CA GLY A 332 -30.75 -11.41 -14.33
C GLY A 332 -30.53 -11.00 -15.79
N LEU A 333 -30.03 -9.79 -16.05
CA LEU A 333 -29.58 -9.26 -17.35
C LEU A 333 -28.22 -9.84 -17.78
N LEU A 334 -27.53 -10.50 -16.86
CA LEU A 334 -26.31 -11.23 -17.11
C LEU A 334 -26.45 -12.68 -16.64
N SER A 335 -26.04 -13.63 -17.49
CA SER A 335 -26.00 -15.05 -17.12
C SER A 335 -24.81 -15.36 -16.19
N PRO A 336 -24.81 -16.52 -15.49
CA PRO A 336 -23.65 -16.97 -14.72
C PRO A 336 -22.36 -17.08 -15.54
N GLU A 337 -22.44 -17.39 -16.83
CA GLU A 337 -21.30 -17.44 -17.77
C GLU A 337 -20.81 -16.04 -18.19
N GLY A 338 -21.50 -14.98 -17.72
CA GLY A 338 -21.22 -13.61 -18.11
C GLY A 338 -21.77 -13.22 -19.47
N VAL A 339 -22.84 -13.85 -19.96
CA VAL A 339 -23.46 -13.49 -21.25
C VAL A 339 -24.63 -12.54 -21.02
N PHE A 340 -24.65 -11.41 -21.73
CA PHE A 340 -25.76 -10.46 -21.66
C PHE A 340 -27.06 -11.06 -22.20
N ARG A 341 -28.19 -10.66 -21.59
CA ARG A 341 -29.55 -11.06 -21.94
C ARG A 341 -30.39 -9.84 -22.36
N PRO A 342 -30.12 -9.26 -23.54
CA PRO A 342 -30.79 -8.05 -24.00
C PRO A 342 -32.29 -8.22 -24.20
N GLU A 343 -32.78 -9.44 -24.41
CA GLU A 343 -34.19 -9.76 -24.54
C GLU A 343 -35.03 -9.42 -23.30
N LYS A 344 -34.39 -9.28 -22.12
CA LYS A 344 -35.07 -8.94 -20.87
C LYS A 344 -35.27 -7.44 -20.65
N ALA A 345 -34.39 -6.61 -21.21
CA ALA A 345 -34.43 -5.15 -21.05
C ALA A 345 -33.68 -4.45 -22.20
N PRO A 346 -34.19 -4.54 -23.44
CA PRO A 346 -33.47 -4.13 -24.65
C PRO A 346 -33.09 -2.64 -24.66
N GLU A 347 -33.81 -1.79 -23.93
CA GLU A 347 -33.54 -0.36 -23.78
C GLU A 347 -32.18 -0.04 -23.16
N HIS A 348 -31.62 -0.97 -22.37
CA HIS A 348 -30.32 -0.83 -21.74
C HIS A 348 -29.14 -1.32 -22.59
N PHE A 349 -29.41 -1.89 -23.78
CA PHE A 349 -28.37 -2.49 -24.61
C PHE A 349 -28.23 -1.78 -25.96
N ARG A 350 -26.98 -1.55 -26.38
CA ARG A 350 -26.64 -1.00 -27.70
C ARG A 350 -25.38 -1.68 -28.23
N GLU A 351 -25.21 -1.71 -29.55
CA GLU A 351 -23.93 -2.08 -30.13
C GLU A 351 -22.95 -0.90 -30.06
N ILE A 352 -21.76 -1.15 -29.52
CA ILE A 352 -20.64 -0.21 -29.49
C ILE A 352 -19.47 -0.90 -30.19
N LYS A 353 -18.98 -0.33 -31.30
CA LYS A 353 -17.85 -0.87 -32.09
C LYS A 353 -18.03 -2.35 -32.51
N GLY A 354 -19.26 -2.77 -32.80
CA GLY A 354 -19.57 -4.15 -33.21
C GLY A 354 -19.66 -5.15 -32.07
N GLU A 355 -19.70 -4.68 -30.82
CA GLU A 355 -19.89 -5.52 -29.63
C GLU A 355 -21.12 -5.05 -28.84
N LEU A 356 -21.88 -5.99 -28.29
CA LEU A 356 -23.01 -5.70 -27.41
C LEU A 356 -22.50 -5.07 -26.11
N ALA A 357 -23.09 -3.95 -25.72
CA ALA A 357 -22.74 -3.23 -24.50
C ALA A 357 -24.00 -2.87 -23.69
N PHE A 358 -23.87 -2.96 -22.37
CA PHE A 358 -24.85 -2.44 -21.42
C PHE A 358 -24.57 -0.96 -21.15
N ILE A 359 -25.57 -0.11 -21.30
CA ILE A 359 -25.49 1.34 -21.06
C ILE A 359 -25.91 1.65 -19.63
N LEU A 360 -24.96 2.11 -18.80
CA LEU A 360 -25.22 2.51 -17.42
C LEU A 360 -25.68 3.98 -17.32
N ALA A 361 -25.10 4.86 -18.15
CA ALA A 361 -25.48 6.28 -18.22
C ALA A 361 -25.45 6.78 -19.66
N ASP A 362 -26.50 7.50 -20.07
CA ASP A 362 -26.63 8.07 -21.41
C ASP A 362 -25.79 9.36 -21.57
N GLU A 363 -25.62 9.80 -22.82
CA GLU A 363 -24.85 11.01 -23.18
C GLU A 363 -25.32 12.28 -22.45
N LYS A 364 -26.61 12.36 -22.13
CA LYS A 364 -27.22 13.53 -21.45
C LYS A 364 -26.85 13.61 -19.97
N GLU A 365 -26.52 12.47 -19.36
CA GLU A 365 -26.20 12.37 -17.94
C GLU A 365 -24.72 12.67 -17.68
N THR A 366 -23.85 12.32 -18.63
CA THR A 366 -22.39 12.40 -18.43
C THR A 366 -21.83 13.80 -18.64
N ALA A 367 -20.71 14.09 -17.99
CA ALA A 367 -20.07 15.41 -18.07
C ALA A 367 -19.47 15.72 -19.46
N HIS A 368 -19.24 14.68 -20.27
CA HIS A 368 -18.49 14.76 -21.52
C HIS A 368 -19.35 14.37 -22.74
N GLY A 369 -20.65 14.18 -22.56
CA GLY A 369 -21.58 13.96 -23.68
C GLY A 369 -21.42 12.62 -24.40
N LYS A 370 -20.80 11.62 -23.75
CA LYS A 370 -20.65 10.25 -24.28
C LYS A 370 -21.29 9.27 -23.30
N PRO A 371 -21.83 8.13 -23.74
CA PRO A 371 -22.43 7.18 -22.82
C PRO A 371 -21.34 6.48 -21.99
N LEU A 372 -21.70 6.07 -20.77
CA LEU A 372 -20.90 5.14 -19.97
C LEU A 372 -21.50 3.74 -20.08
N TYR A 373 -20.68 2.78 -20.48
CA TYR A 373 -21.12 1.43 -20.80
C TYR A 373 -20.10 0.39 -20.35
N LEU A 374 -20.54 -0.87 -20.37
CA LEU A 374 -19.71 -2.05 -20.17
C LEU A 374 -19.95 -3.02 -21.33
N THR A 375 -18.90 -3.43 -22.03
CA THR A 375 -19.02 -4.35 -23.17
C THR A 375 -18.96 -5.81 -22.76
N GLN A 376 -19.40 -6.71 -23.64
CA GLN A 376 -19.41 -8.15 -23.41
C GLN A 376 -18.01 -8.73 -23.13
N GLY A 377 -16.98 -8.24 -23.83
CA GLY A 377 -15.59 -8.61 -23.65
C GLY A 377 -15.01 -8.10 -22.34
N GLU A 378 -15.41 -6.90 -21.93
CA GLU A 378 -15.05 -6.32 -20.63
C GLU A 378 -15.64 -7.12 -19.48
N VAL A 379 -16.90 -7.56 -19.58
CA VAL A 379 -17.51 -8.50 -18.62
C VAL A 379 -16.66 -9.77 -18.47
N LYS A 380 -16.23 -10.37 -19.59
CA LYS A 380 -15.38 -11.57 -19.55
C LYS A 380 -14.04 -11.30 -18.87
N ASN A 381 -13.44 -10.12 -19.08
CA ASN A 381 -12.20 -9.73 -18.41
C ASN A 381 -12.39 -9.54 -16.90
N LEU A 382 -13.50 -8.93 -16.48
CA LEU A 382 -13.85 -8.81 -15.06
C LEU A 382 -14.06 -10.19 -14.41
N ILE A 383 -14.76 -11.11 -15.08
CA ILE A 383 -14.96 -12.49 -14.60
C ILE A 383 -13.64 -13.26 -14.48
N ARG A 384 -12.71 -13.08 -15.43
CA ARG A 384 -11.36 -13.65 -15.29
C ARG A 384 -10.63 -13.10 -14.08
N SER A 385 -10.76 -11.79 -13.86
CA SER A 385 -10.02 -11.12 -12.80
C SER A 385 -10.51 -11.52 -11.41
N LYS A 386 -11.83 -11.51 -11.23
CA LYS A 386 -12.45 -11.98 -9.98
C LYS A 386 -12.19 -13.49 -9.78
N GLY A 387 -12.19 -14.28 -10.85
CA GLY A 387 -11.98 -15.72 -10.79
C GLY A 387 -10.55 -16.06 -10.36
N ALA A 388 -9.56 -15.34 -10.89
CA ALA A 388 -8.17 -15.42 -10.44
C ALA A 388 -8.04 -15.07 -8.95
N MET A 389 -8.68 -13.99 -8.51
CA MET A 389 -8.68 -13.58 -7.10
C MET A 389 -9.23 -14.67 -6.17
N PHE A 390 -10.44 -15.18 -6.44
CA PHE A 390 -11.03 -16.26 -5.65
C PHE A 390 -10.14 -17.51 -5.63
N THR A 391 -9.52 -17.83 -6.77
CA THR A 391 -8.60 -18.98 -6.89
C THR A 391 -7.36 -18.81 -6.01
N ILE A 392 -6.76 -17.62 -5.96
CA ILE A 392 -5.63 -17.32 -5.08
C ILE A 392 -6.03 -17.58 -3.61
N LEU A 393 -7.19 -17.05 -3.20
CA LEU A 393 -7.70 -17.25 -1.85
C LEU A 393 -7.96 -18.73 -1.54
N ARG A 394 -8.46 -19.48 -2.52
CA ARG A 394 -8.74 -20.90 -2.33
C ARG A 394 -7.45 -21.72 -2.21
N VAL A 395 -6.49 -21.49 -3.10
CA VAL A 395 -5.19 -22.17 -3.11
C VAL A 395 -4.45 -21.97 -1.78
N ILE A 396 -4.42 -20.74 -1.25
CA ILE A 396 -3.69 -20.47 -0.01
C ILE A 396 -4.32 -21.17 1.20
N CYS A 397 -5.66 -21.27 1.24
CA CYS A 397 -6.37 -22.02 2.27
C CYS A 397 -6.11 -23.53 2.15
N GLU A 398 -6.21 -24.09 0.94
CA GLU A 398 -5.98 -25.51 0.70
C GLU A 398 -4.54 -25.95 0.97
N ASN A 399 -3.55 -25.06 0.81
CA ASN A 399 -2.16 -25.33 1.18
C ASN A 399 -1.98 -25.50 2.70
N LEU A 400 -2.84 -24.89 3.51
CA LEU A 400 -2.83 -25.04 4.97
C LEU A 400 -3.82 -26.09 5.48
N GLY A 401 -4.61 -26.69 4.57
CA GLY A 401 -5.67 -27.62 4.94
C GLY A 401 -6.83 -26.97 5.68
N VAL A 402 -7.05 -25.67 5.48
CA VAL A 402 -8.13 -24.90 6.11
C VAL A 402 -9.19 -24.50 5.09
N THR A 403 -10.36 -24.11 5.57
CA THR A 403 -11.48 -23.62 4.78
C THR A 403 -11.69 -22.13 5.00
N PHE A 404 -12.55 -21.50 4.20
CA PHE A 404 -12.88 -20.08 4.39
C PHE A 404 -13.62 -19.83 5.72
N ASP A 405 -14.38 -20.81 6.22
CA ASP A 405 -15.12 -20.68 7.48
C ASP A 405 -14.20 -20.52 8.70
N ASP A 406 -12.98 -21.08 8.61
CA ASP A 406 -11.93 -20.98 9.63
C ASP A 406 -11.32 -19.57 9.72
N ILE A 407 -11.55 -18.69 8.73
CA ILE A 407 -11.00 -17.33 8.69
C ILE A 407 -11.88 -16.39 9.52
N GLU A 408 -11.33 -15.85 10.60
CA GLU A 408 -12.04 -14.95 11.51
C GLU A 408 -12.13 -13.51 10.99
N GLU A 409 -11.11 -13.06 10.25
CA GLU A 409 -10.98 -11.67 9.82
C GLU A 409 -10.30 -11.57 8.46
N ILE A 410 -10.83 -10.72 7.57
CA ILE A 410 -10.29 -10.45 6.24
C ILE A 410 -10.01 -8.96 6.11
N PHE A 411 -8.73 -8.58 6.06
CA PHE A 411 -8.29 -7.23 5.80
C PHE A 411 -8.19 -6.98 4.30
N ILE A 412 -8.88 -5.96 3.80
CA ILE A 412 -8.83 -5.56 2.38
C ILE A 412 -8.08 -4.23 2.27
N ALA A 413 -6.89 -4.29 1.70
CA ALA A 413 -6.00 -3.16 1.44
C ALA A 413 -6.01 -2.78 -0.05
N GLY A 414 -5.17 -1.79 -0.38
CA GLY A 414 -4.97 -1.31 -1.73
C GLY A 414 -5.82 -0.08 -2.06
N SER A 415 -5.55 0.48 -3.24
CA SER A 415 -6.29 1.64 -3.78
C SER A 415 -7.79 1.32 -3.96
N PHE A 416 -8.11 0.05 -4.22
CA PHE A 416 -9.48 -0.46 -4.32
C PHE A 416 -10.12 -0.80 -2.98
N GLY A 417 -9.34 -1.25 -1.99
CA GLY A 417 -9.86 -1.80 -0.73
C GLY A 417 -10.75 -0.85 0.09
N ASN A 418 -10.59 0.47 -0.05
CA ASN A 418 -11.48 1.45 0.60
C ASN A 418 -12.86 1.55 -0.05
N HIS A 419 -13.01 1.18 -1.32
CA HIS A 419 -14.21 1.40 -2.10
C HIS A 419 -14.92 0.10 -2.51
N ILE A 420 -14.25 -1.05 -2.44
CA ILE A 420 -14.90 -2.35 -2.71
C ILE A 420 -16.04 -2.56 -1.70
N ASP A 421 -17.25 -2.84 -2.20
CA ASP A 421 -18.31 -3.41 -1.36
C ASP A 421 -17.99 -4.90 -1.14
N PRO A 422 -17.80 -5.38 0.11
CA PRO A 422 -17.74 -6.81 0.37
C PRO A 422 -18.98 -7.53 -0.17
N GLU A 423 -20.15 -6.90 -0.16
CA GLU A 423 -21.37 -7.51 -0.66
C GLU A 423 -21.32 -7.78 -2.16
N SER A 424 -20.95 -6.79 -2.97
CA SER A 424 -20.81 -6.95 -4.41
C SER A 424 -19.67 -7.91 -4.76
N ALA A 425 -18.55 -7.85 -4.04
CA ALA A 425 -17.41 -8.75 -4.26
C ALA A 425 -17.77 -10.21 -3.98
N VAL A 426 -18.55 -10.50 -2.94
CA VAL A 426 -19.10 -11.84 -2.67
C VAL A 426 -20.12 -12.22 -3.73
N THR A 427 -21.00 -11.29 -4.12
CA THR A 427 -22.05 -11.52 -5.14
C THR A 427 -21.46 -11.98 -6.49
N ILE A 428 -20.32 -11.42 -6.91
CA ILE A 428 -19.65 -11.87 -8.14
C ILE A 428 -18.72 -13.06 -7.91
N GLY A 429 -18.51 -13.49 -6.67
CA GLY A 429 -17.58 -14.56 -6.31
C GLY A 429 -16.11 -14.19 -6.48
N MET A 430 -15.76 -12.96 -6.12
CA MET A 430 -14.38 -12.49 -5.97
C MET A 430 -13.82 -12.80 -4.58
N LEU A 431 -14.66 -12.64 -3.56
CA LEU A 431 -14.36 -12.91 -2.15
C LEU A 431 -15.23 -14.07 -1.66
N PRO A 432 -14.79 -14.83 -0.63
CA PRO A 432 -15.57 -15.93 -0.08
C PRO A 432 -16.86 -15.44 0.58
N ASP A 433 -17.92 -16.25 0.54
CA ASP A 433 -19.20 -15.90 1.16
C ASP A 433 -19.17 -16.06 2.68
N LEU A 434 -18.67 -15.03 3.36
CA LEU A 434 -18.55 -14.96 4.81
C LEU A 434 -19.44 -13.84 5.38
N PRO A 435 -19.67 -13.83 6.72
CA PRO A 435 -20.35 -12.72 7.37
C PRO A 435 -19.62 -11.40 7.09
N ARG A 436 -20.37 -10.35 6.73
CA ARG A 436 -19.82 -9.09 6.20
C ARG A 436 -18.97 -8.36 7.24
N GLU A 437 -19.26 -8.58 8.52
CA GLU A 437 -18.51 -8.07 9.67
C GLU A 437 -17.07 -8.62 9.78
N ARG A 438 -16.76 -9.74 9.12
CA ARG A 438 -15.38 -10.28 9.06
C ARG A 438 -14.50 -9.48 8.10
N PHE A 439 -15.07 -8.72 7.17
CA PHE A 439 -14.32 -7.93 6.19
C PHE A 439 -14.00 -6.53 6.75
N ARG A 440 -12.71 -6.20 6.79
CA ARG A 440 -12.19 -4.94 7.32
C ARG A 440 -11.43 -4.17 6.24
N PRO A 441 -12.02 -3.14 5.63
CA PRO A 441 -11.29 -2.28 4.71
C PRO A 441 -10.24 -1.48 5.48
N VAL A 442 -8.98 -1.58 5.05
CA VAL A 442 -7.84 -0.90 5.71
C VAL A 442 -7.22 0.18 4.83
N GLY A 443 -7.61 0.25 3.55
CA GLY A 443 -7.17 1.26 2.60
C GLY A 443 -5.68 1.14 2.28
N ASN A 444 -4.98 2.28 2.23
CA ASN A 444 -3.52 2.30 2.06
C ASN A 444 -2.83 1.81 3.35
N ALA A 445 -2.82 0.50 3.53
CA ALA A 445 -2.20 -0.19 4.66
C ALA A 445 -0.68 0.02 4.68
N ALA A 446 -0.02 0.03 3.51
CA ALA A 446 1.42 0.26 3.37
C ALA A 446 1.84 1.62 3.97
N GLY A 447 1.24 2.71 3.49
CA GLY A 447 1.49 4.06 3.99
C GLY A 447 1.12 4.25 5.46
N LYS A 448 0.02 3.64 5.92
CA LYS A 448 -0.36 3.64 7.33
C LYS A 448 0.63 2.84 8.20
N GLY A 449 1.20 1.75 7.67
CA GLY A 449 2.27 0.98 8.29
C GLY A 449 3.55 1.79 8.44
N ALA A 450 3.91 2.57 7.41
CA ALA A 450 5.03 3.49 7.47
C ALA A 450 4.82 4.61 8.50
N VAL A 451 3.61 5.16 8.61
CA VAL A 451 3.26 6.10 9.70
C VAL A 451 3.37 5.41 11.05
N LYS A 452 2.78 4.23 11.24
CA LYS A 452 2.87 3.46 12.48
C LYS A 452 4.34 3.25 12.88
N PHE A 453 5.20 2.91 11.92
CA PHE A 453 6.62 2.73 12.18
C PHE A 453 7.27 4.02 12.68
N LEU A 454 7.00 5.17 12.07
CA LEU A 454 7.51 6.46 12.57
C LEU A 454 7.11 6.72 14.03
N LEU A 455 5.93 6.27 14.45
CA LEU A 455 5.39 6.52 15.79
C LEU A 455 5.87 5.53 16.87
N GLU A 456 6.40 4.37 16.46
CA GLU A 456 6.66 3.24 17.37
C GLU A 456 8.05 2.60 17.23
N GLY A 457 8.68 2.68 16.05
CA GLY A 457 9.99 2.09 15.76
C GLY A 457 10.03 0.57 15.94
N GLY A 458 9.04 -0.13 15.37
CA GLY A 458 8.78 -1.58 15.51
C GLY A 458 9.74 -2.49 14.74
N PHE A 459 11.05 -2.26 14.82
CA PHE A 459 12.06 -3.07 14.12
C PHE A 459 11.95 -4.57 14.42
N GLN A 460 11.80 -4.94 15.71
CA GLN A 460 11.72 -6.34 16.14
C GLN A 460 10.45 -7.04 15.63
N GLU A 461 9.32 -6.32 15.57
CA GLU A 461 8.08 -6.85 15.01
C GLU A 461 8.22 -7.09 13.50
N LEU A 462 8.85 -6.17 12.76
CA LEU A 462 9.14 -6.34 11.34
C LEU A 462 10.08 -7.52 11.06
N ARG A 463 11.14 -7.71 11.88
CA ARG A 463 12.02 -8.89 11.82
C ARG A 463 11.22 -10.17 12.02
N GLU A 464 10.34 -10.17 13.00
CA GLU A 464 9.53 -11.33 13.34
C GLU A 464 8.52 -11.69 12.25
N ILE A 465 7.88 -10.69 11.63
CA ILE A 465 7.00 -10.89 10.47
C ILE A 465 7.78 -11.60 9.35
N LEU A 466 8.96 -11.09 8.97
CA LEU A 466 9.78 -11.75 7.94
C LEU A 466 10.22 -13.16 8.33
N ARG A 467 10.57 -13.38 9.60
CA ARG A 467 11.02 -14.69 10.08
C ARG A 467 9.92 -15.75 9.99
N ARG A 468 8.66 -15.35 10.18
CA ARG A 468 7.49 -16.24 10.12
C ARG A 468 6.85 -16.32 8.74
N LEU A 469 7.29 -15.48 7.81
CA LEU A 469 6.78 -15.43 6.45
C LEU A 469 7.33 -16.58 5.61
N THR A 470 6.42 -17.34 5.02
CA THR A 470 6.72 -18.30 3.95
C THR A 470 6.05 -17.80 2.68
N TYR A 471 6.81 -17.67 1.59
CA TYR A 471 6.28 -17.25 0.30
C TYR A 471 6.02 -18.47 -0.59
N LEU A 472 4.79 -18.59 -1.08
CA LEU A 472 4.34 -19.60 -2.03
C LEU A 472 4.38 -19.01 -3.44
N GLU A 473 5.18 -19.64 -4.31
CA GLU A 473 5.29 -19.25 -5.72
C GLU A 473 4.07 -19.78 -6.51
N MET A 474 3.13 -18.89 -6.83
CA MET A 474 1.88 -19.26 -7.48
C MET A 474 2.09 -19.80 -8.91
N ASN A 475 3.18 -19.41 -9.57
CA ASN A 475 3.50 -19.82 -10.94
C ASN A 475 3.78 -21.32 -11.10
N VAL A 476 4.10 -22.02 -10.01
CA VAL A 476 4.36 -23.48 -10.00
C VAL A 476 3.24 -24.27 -9.32
N GLU A 477 2.13 -23.62 -8.93
CA GLU A 477 1.00 -24.28 -8.28
C GLU A 477 0.08 -24.96 -9.32
N ASN A 478 0.22 -26.28 -9.43
CA ASN A 478 -0.51 -27.10 -10.41
C ASN A 478 -2.04 -27.06 -10.24
N ARG A 479 -2.55 -26.78 -9.02
CA ARG A 479 -4.00 -26.72 -8.76
C ARG A 479 -4.64 -25.43 -9.22
N PHE A 480 -3.86 -24.36 -9.46
CA PHE A 480 -4.41 -23.05 -9.77
C PHE A 480 -5.34 -23.09 -11.00
N MET A 481 -4.88 -23.68 -12.10
CA MET A 481 -5.68 -23.77 -13.33
C MET A 481 -6.91 -24.67 -13.18
N GLN A 482 -6.84 -25.69 -12.32
CA GLN A 482 -7.97 -26.59 -12.05
C GLN A 482 -9.08 -25.84 -11.31
N LEU A 483 -8.72 -25.11 -10.25
CA LEU A 483 -9.65 -24.32 -9.44
C LEU A 483 -10.20 -23.10 -10.19
N LEU A 484 -9.37 -22.46 -11.03
CA LEU A 484 -9.77 -21.28 -11.81
C LEU A 484 -10.98 -21.57 -12.70
N THR A 485 -11.05 -22.75 -13.32
CA THR A 485 -12.13 -23.10 -14.25
C THR A 485 -13.51 -22.94 -13.62
N GLY A 486 -13.68 -23.36 -12.36
CA GLY A 486 -14.93 -23.20 -11.62
C GLY A 486 -15.22 -21.76 -11.21
N ALA A 487 -14.17 -20.95 -11.03
CA ALA A 487 -14.24 -19.55 -10.63
C ALA A 487 -14.52 -18.56 -11.77
N LEU A 488 -14.54 -19.02 -13.03
CA LEU A 488 -14.87 -18.22 -14.22
C LEU A 488 -16.39 -18.07 -14.48
N PHE A 489 -17.22 -18.22 -13.45
CA PHE A 489 -18.69 -18.09 -13.48
C PHE A 489 -19.15 -17.17 -12.35
N LEU A 490 -20.35 -16.61 -12.40
CA LEU A 490 -20.90 -15.75 -11.36
C LEU A 490 -21.91 -16.52 -10.47
N PRO A 491 -21.71 -16.56 -9.14
CA PRO A 491 -20.46 -16.29 -8.43
C PRO A 491 -19.41 -17.40 -8.62
N HIS A 492 -19.85 -18.64 -8.91
CA HIS A 492 -19.00 -19.81 -9.12
C HIS A 492 -19.84 -20.94 -9.74
N THR A 493 -19.22 -21.94 -10.36
CA THR A 493 -19.93 -23.14 -10.86
C THR A 493 -20.61 -23.95 -9.74
N ASP A 494 -19.98 -23.95 -8.57
CA ASP A 494 -20.51 -24.50 -7.32
C ASP A 494 -21.16 -23.38 -6.49
N LEU A 495 -22.49 -23.33 -6.49
CA LEU A 495 -23.27 -22.33 -5.76
C LEU A 495 -23.32 -22.59 -4.25
N ASP A 496 -22.95 -23.78 -3.78
CA ASP A 496 -22.98 -24.08 -2.34
C ASP A 496 -21.83 -23.38 -1.60
N LEU A 497 -20.81 -22.91 -2.32
CA LEU A 497 -19.78 -21.99 -1.81
C LEU A 497 -20.30 -20.56 -1.57
N PHE A 498 -21.49 -20.23 -2.07
CA PHE A 498 -22.09 -18.89 -2.04
C PHE A 498 -23.56 -18.91 -1.60
N PRO A 499 -23.87 -19.42 -0.40
CA PRO A 499 -25.25 -19.58 0.06
C PRO A 499 -26.04 -18.27 0.07
N SER A 500 -25.43 -17.14 0.46
CA SER A 500 -26.13 -15.84 0.50
C SER A 500 -26.48 -15.35 -0.91
N VAL A 501 -25.65 -15.65 -1.90
CA VAL A 501 -25.89 -15.27 -3.30
C VAL A 501 -26.95 -16.18 -3.91
N LYS A 502 -26.89 -17.49 -3.62
CA LYS A 502 -27.89 -18.49 -4.04
C LYS A 502 -29.30 -18.07 -3.61
N GLU A 503 -29.47 -17.60 -2.37
CA GLU A 503 -30.76 -17.08 -1.87
C GLU A 503 -31.22 -15.82 -2.62
N LYS A 504 -30.31 -14.88 -2.91
CA LYS A 504 -30.63 -13.65 -3.64
C LYS A 504 -31.04 -13.91 -5.07
N VAL A 505 -30.32 -14.79 -5.76
CA VAL A 505 -30.67 -15.19 -7.13
C VAL A 505 -32.02 -15.88 -7.16
N ALA A 506 -32.31 -16.76 -6.20
CA ALA A 506 -33.62 -17.43 -6.10
C ALA A 506 -34.79 -16.47 -5.83
N ARG A 507 -34.56 -15.36 -5.12
CA ARG A 507 -35.57 -14.31 -4.89
C ARG A 507 -35.84 -13.42 -6.10
N ASN A 508 -34.84 -13.25 -6.97
CA ASN A 508 -34.90 -12.35 -8.13
C ASN A 508 -35.22 -13.07 -9.45
N ALA A 509 -35.20 -14.41 -9.45
CA ALA A 509 -35.68 -15.27 -10.54
C ALA A 509 -37.21 -15.35 -10.54
#